data_AF-A0A8T9BDP2-F1
#
_entry.id   AF-A0A8T9BDP2-F1
#
_cell.length_a   1.000
_cell.length_b   1.000
_cell.length_c   1.000
_cell.angle_alpha   90.00
_cell.angle_beta   90.00
_cell.angle_gamma   90.00
#
_symmetry.space_group_name_H-M   'P 1'
#
loop_
_entity.id
_entity.type
_entity.pdbx_description
1 polymer ?
#
loop_
_entity_poly.entity_id
_entity_poly.type
_entity_poly.pdbx_seq_one_letter_code
_entity_poly.pdbx_strand_id
1 'polypeptide(L)'
;MQFSTILPVVFFLVASTLATPFPLPRHANVSAQVKANVSAQIDKWLSDIESVNIFVDTVGSVKDTAKISSMAATAFVAAQNEGASNTILQLDVTLDASGQAAAQELVGQFNIIGPAINDTISNPGNLQKNLDAINGARCPPPQGADAISQEGDVQAAAAAAVGINVSPPQTPCACSAAAAATN
;
A
#
# COMPACT_ATOMS: atom_id res chain seq x y z
N MET A 1 -45.31 17.87 57.04
CA MET A 1 -44.28 17.40 58.00
C MET A 1 -42.95 17.95 57.51
N GLN A 2 -42.50 19.07 58.06
CA GLN A 2 -41.63 19.23 59.23
C GLN A 2 -40.14 19.29 58.82
N PHE A 3 -39.48 20.32 59.35
CA PHE A 3 -38.13 20.84 59.10
C PHE A 3 -36.99 19.83 59.17
N SER A 4 -35.89 20.08 58.45
CA SER A 4 -34.55 20.27 59.08
C SER A 4 -33.47 20.71 58.08
N THR A 5 -32.44 21.30 58.65
CA THR A 5 -31.55 22.33 58.10
C THR A 5 -30.09 21.85 58.18
N ILE A 6 -29.33 22.05 57.09
CA ILE A 6 -27.86 22.29 56.95
C ILE A 6 -26.85 21.28 57.57
N LEU A 7 -25.92 20.78 56.73
CA LEU A 7 -24.45 21.01 56.90
C LEU A 7 -23.69 20.71 55.59
N PRO A 8 -22.75 21.57 55.16
CA PRO A 8 -21.90 21.32 53.99
C PRO A 8 -20.76 20.37 54.36
N VAL A 9 -20.60 19.30 53.58
CA VAL A 9 -19.42 18.45 53.64
C VAL A 9 -18.28 19.19 52.94
N VAL A 10 -17.28 19.60 53.74
CA VAL A 10 -16.00 20.13 53.28
C VAL A 10 -15.30 19.05 52.46
N PHE A 11 -15.24 19.25 51.15
CA PHE A 11 -14.42 18.44 50.25
C PHE A 11 -12.95 18.77 50.50
N PHE A 12 -12.20 17.81 51.03
CA PHE A 12 -10.75 17.87 51.10
C PHE A 12 -10.16 17.87 49.69
N LEU A 13 -9.51 18.98 49.33
CA LEU A 13 -8.53 19.04 48.25
C LEU A 13 -7.26 18.34 48.72
N VAL A 14 -7.03 17.12 48.25
CA VAL A 14 -5.69 16.50 48.28
C VAL A 14 -5.29 16.22 46.85
N ALA A 15 -4.59 17.18 46.25
CA ALA A 15 -3.72 16.91 45.12
C ALA A 15 -2.44 16.26 45.68
N SER A 16 -2.18 15.01 45.34
CA SER A 16 -0.86 14.38 45.45
C SER A 16 -0.76 13.23 44.46
N THR A 17 -0.29 13.60 43.29
CA THR A 17 0.61 12.88 42.38
C THR A 17 1.06 11.48 42.83
N LEU A 18 0.59 10.45 42.13
CA LEU A 18 1.41 9.34 41.66
C LEU A 18 0.84 8.89 40.31
N ALA A 19 1.09 9.70 39.27
CA ALA A 19 1.10 9.16 37.93
C ALA A 19 2.30 8.21 37.86
N THR A 20 2.08 6.95 38.21
CA THR A 20 2.99 5.89 37.78
C THR A 20 3.13 6.05 36.27
N PRO A 21 4.35 6.13 35.73
CA PRO A 21 4.51 5.96 34.29
C PRO A 21 3.93 4.58 34.01
N PHE A 22 2.75 4.53 33.38
CA PHE A 22 2.35 3.32 32.71
C PHE A 22 3.53 3.00 31.79
N PRO A 23 4.23 1.86 31.98
CA PRO A 23 5.17 1.44 30.98
C PRO A 23 4.36 1.36 29.69
N LEU A 24 4.69 2.22 28.73
CA LEU A 24 4.24 2.06 27.37
C LEU A 24 4.50 0.60 27.03
N PRO A 25 3.50 -0.15 26.52
CA PRO A 25 3.73 -1.52 26.09
C PRO A 25 4.82 -1.46 25.02
N ARG A 26 6.04 -1.82 25.43
CA ARG A 26 7.18 -2.07 24.58
C ARG A 26 6.73 -3.22 23.67
N HIS A 27 6.55 -2.92 22.38
CA HIS A 27 6.15 -3.84 21.29
C HIS A 27 5.58 -5.16 21.80
N ALA A 28 4.25 -5.27 21.89
CA ALA A 28 3.60 -6.57 22.09
C ALA A 28 4.28 -7.58 21.16
N ASN A 29 4.76 -8.71 21.70
CA ASN A 29 5.43 -9.74 20.91
C ASN A 29 4.50 -10.13 19.75
N VAL A 30 4.74 -9.57 18.56
CA VAL A 30 4.01 -9.91 17.34
C VAL A 30 4.21 -11.40 17.16
N SER A 31 3.10 -12.14 17.08
CA SER A 31 3.18 -13.59 17.02
C SER A 31 3.97 -14.02 15.77
N ALA A 32 4.66 -15.16 15.87
CA ALA A 32 5.37 -15.72 14.72
C ALA A 32 4.45 -15.93 13.51
N GLN A 33 3.17 -16.22 13.77
CA GLN A 33 2.14 -16.35 12.75
C GLN A 33 1.84 -15.03 12.04
N VAL A 34 1.71 -13.92 12.77
CA VAL A 34 1.48 -12.59 12.16
C VAL A 34 2.71 -12.18 11.34
N LYS A 35 3.92 -12.38 11.87
CA LYS A 35 5.17 -12.14 11.10
C LYS A 35 5.21 -12.94 9.80
N ALA A 36 4.88 -14.24 9.86
CA ALA A 36 4.87 -15.10 8.69
C ALA A 36 3.80 -14.67 7.68
N ASN A 37 2.61 -14.27 8.13
CA ASN A 37 1.55 -13.82 7.23
C ASN A 37 1.94 -12.52 6.53
N VAL A 38 2.43 -11.52 7.27
CA VAL A 38 2.89 -10.25 6.70
C VAL A 38 4.03 -10.44 5.72
N SER A 39 5.01 -11.30 6.05
CA SER A 39 6.08 -11.64 5.11
C SER A 39 5.53 -12.26 3.82
N ALA A 40 4.62 -13.24 3.93
CA ALA A 40 4.01 -13.87 2.77
C ALA A 40 3.18 -12.90 1.91
N GLN A 41 2.49 -11.94 2.53
CA GLN A 41 1.75 -10.91 1.83
C GLN A 41 2.68 -9.92 1.12
N ILE A 42 3.79 -9.54 1.74
CA ILE A 42 4.79 -8.67 1.10
C ILE A 42 5.45 -9.41 -0.08
N ASP A 43 5.87 -10.67 0.10
CA ASP A 43 6.48 -11.46 -0.98
C ASP A 43 5.52 -11.62 -2.16
N LYS A 44 4.24 -11.87 -1.85
CA LYS A 44 3.18 -11.93 -2.86
C LYS A 44 3.04 -10.59 -3.60
N TRP A 45 2.94 -9.48 -2.86
CA TRP A 45 2.81 -8.15 -3.43
C TRP A 45 3.98 -7.83 -4.35
N LEU A 46 5.22 -8.09 -3.93
CA LEU A 46 6.42 -7.87 -4.74
C LEU A 46 6.35 -8.64 -6.08
N SER A 47 5.92 -9.90 -6.04
CA SER A 47 5.77 -10.73 -7.25
C SER A 47 4.63 -10.25 -8.17
N ASP A 48 3.53 -9.75 -7.60
CA ASP A 48 2.43 -9.18 -8.37
C ASP A 48 2.84 -7.85 -9.04
N ILE A 49 3.55 -6.96 -8.33
CA ILE A 49 4.13 -5.73 -8.90
C ILE A 49 5.06 -6.07 -10.07
N GLU A 50 5.98 -7.02 -9.88
CA GLU A 50 6.90 -7.46 -10.93
C GLU A 50 6.13 -7.94 -12.18
N SER A 51 5.04 -8.71 -11.99
CA SER A 51 4.22 -9.20 -13.09
C SER A 51 3.53 -8.06 -13.87
N VAL A 52 3.02 -7.04 -13.18
CA VAL A 52 2.43 -5.86 -13.84
C VAL A 52 3.52 -5.03 -14.55
N ASN A 53 4.69 -4.87 -13.94
CA ASN A 53 5.81 -4.14 -14.53
C ASN A 53 6.34 -4.82 -15.80
N ILE A 54 6.52 -6.14 -15.76
CA ILE A 54 6.90 -6.93 -16.94
C ILE A 54 5.89 -6.73 -18.06
N PHE A 55 4.59 -6.70 -17.75
CA PHE A 55 3.58 -6.44 -18.76
C PHE A 55 3.78 -5.06 -19.41
N VAL A 56 3.82 -3.97 -18.63
CA VAL A 56 3.92 -2.62 -19.20
C VAL A 56 5.22 -2.39 -19.96
N ASP A 57 6.33 -2.98 -19.51
CA ASP A 57 7.65 -2.80 -20.12
C ASP A 57 7.78 -3.58 -21.46
N THR A 58 7.04 -4.67 -21.62
CA THR A 58 7.23 -5.58 -22.77
C THR A 58 6.13 -5.45 -23.82
N VAL A 59 4.88 -5.23 -23.41
CA VAL A 59 3.72 -5.39 -24.29
C VAL A 59 3.69 -4.35 -25.43
N GLY A 60 4.27 -3.17 -25.24
CA GLY A 60 4.33 -2.12 -26.28
C GLY A 60 5.07 -2.53 -27.56
N SER A 61 5.94 -3.55 -27.47
CA SER A 61 6.64 -4.12 -28.62
C SER A 61 5.87 -5.23 -29.35
N VAL A 62 4.82 -5.76 -28.73
CA VAL A 62 4.02 -6.89 -29.25
C VAL A 62 3.04 -6.39 -30.30
N LYS A 63 2.92 -7.12 -31.41
CA LYS A 63 1.98 -6.80 -32.51
C LYS A 63 0.81 -7.78 -32.60
N ASP A 64 0.98 -8.98 -32.07
CA ASP A 64 -0.06 -10.00 -32.02
C ASP A 64 -1.09 -9.64 -30.94
N THR A 65 -2.31 -9.33 -31.37
CA THR A 65 -3.40 -8.92 -30.49
C THR A 65 -3.83 -10.01 -29.52
N ALA A 66 -3.80 -11.30 -29.92
CA ALA A 66 -4.10 -12.40 -29.02
C ALA A 66 -3.04 -12.52 -27.92
N LYS A 67 -1.77 -12.31 -28.28
CA LYS A 67 -0.67 -12.28 -27.31
C LYS A 67 -0.79 -11.09 -26.35
N ILE A 68 -1.14 -9.90 -26.85
CA ILE A 68 -1.40 -8.71 -26.00
C ILE A 68 -2.49 -9.03 -24.98
N SER A 69 -3.65 -9.55 -25.43
CA SER A 69 -4.76 -9.89 -24.53
C SER A 69 -4.36 -10.95 -23.50
N SER A 70 -3.57 -11.95 -23.88
CA SER A 70 -3.07 -12.99 -22.97
C SER A 70 -2.11 -12.44 -21.91
N MET A 71 -1.20 -11.55 -22.30
CA MET A 71 -0.29 -10.88 -21.35
C MET A 71 -1.07 -9.98 -20.40
N ALA A 72 -2.05 -9.22 -20.92
CA ALA A 72 -2.93 -8.39 -20.11
C ALA A 72 -3.75 -9.22 -19.11
N ALA A 73 -4.23 -10.41 -19.50
CA ALA A 73 -4.98 -11.27 -18.59
C ALA A 73 -4.13 -11.74 -17.39
N THR A 74 -2.86 -12.04 -17.62
CA THR A 74 -1.91 -12.39 -16.55
C THR A 74 -1.66 -11.20 -15.63
N ALA A 75 -1.37 -10.03 -16.22
CA ALA A 75 -1.14 -8.80 -15.48
C ALA A 75 -2.38 -8.34 -14.69
N PHE A 76 -3.59 -8.62 -15.18
CA PHE A 76 -4.82 -8.24 -14.52
C PHE A 76 -5.05 -9.01 -13.22
N VAL A 77 -4.69 -10.31 -13.20
CA VAL A 77 -4.73 -11.10 -11.97
C VAL A 77 -3.73 -10.53 -10.95
N ALA A 78 -2.51 -10.22 -11.39
CA ALA A 78 -1.50 -9.59 -10.54
C ALA A 78 -1.98 -8.25 -9.97
N ALA A 79 -2.48 -7.34 -10.82
CA ALA A 79 -2.99 -6.03 -10.39
C ALA A 79 -4.14 -6.13 -9.36
N GLN A 80 -5.03 -7.12 -9.49
CA GLN A 80 -6.07 -7.37 -8.48
C GLN A 80 -5.46 -7.86 -7.15
N ASN A 81 -4.45 -8.73 -7.22
CA ASN A 81 -3.78 -9.23 -6.03
C ASN A 81 -2.98 -8.16 -5.28
N GLU A 82 -2.45 -7.15 -5.98
CA GLU A 82 -1.81 -6.00 -5.32
C GLU A 82 -2.81 -5.23 -4.46
N GLY A 83 -4.00 -4.94 -5.01
CA GLY A 83 -5.08 -4.31 -4.25
C GLY A 83 -5.53 -5.15 -3.05
N ALA A 84 -5.59 -6.49 -3.22
CA ALA A 84 -5.88 -7.41 -2.13
C ALA A 84 -4.79 -7.38 -1.06
N SER A 85 -3.51 -7.42 -1.44
CA SER A 85 -2.37 -7.39 -0.51
C SER A 85 -2.33 -6.07 0.28
N ASN A 86 -2.56 -4.93 -0.38
CA ASN A 86 -2.69 -3.64 0.27
C ASN A 86 -3.82 -3.62 1.31
N THR A 87 -4.95 -4.26 1.00
CA THR A 87 -6.09 -4.38 1.94
C THR A 87 -5.73 -5.28 3.13
N ILE A 88 -5.12 -6.44 2.86
CA ILE A 88 -4.76 -7.41 3.90
C ILE A 88 -3.73 -6.81 4.86
N LEU A 89 -2.72 -6.10 4.36
CA LEU A 89 -1.70 -5.48 5.22
C LEU A 89 -2.29 -4.39 6.13
N GLN A 90 -3.29 -3.63 5.67
CA GLN A 90 -4.02 -2.69 6.52
C GLN A 90 -4.87 -3.36 7.61
N LEU A 91 -5.26 -4.63 7.42
CA LEU A 91 -6.06 -5.39 8.38
C LEU A 91 -5.17 -6.16 9.38
N ASP A 92 -4.05 -6.70 8.92
CA ASP A 92 -3.17 -7.56 9.72
C ASP A 92 -2.22 -6.80 10.64
N VAL A 93 -1.88 -5.55 10.29
CA VAL A 93 -0.97 -4.71 11.07
C VAL A 93 -1.46 -3.27 11.16
N THR A 94 -1.06 -2.61 12.24
CA THR A 94 -1.20 -1.15 12.36
C THR A 94 -0.04 -0.50 11.61
N LEU A 95 -0.30 -0.02 10.40
CA LEU A 95 0.64 0.82 9.67
C LEU A 95 0.83 2.15 10.42
N ASP A 96 2.01 2.75 10.30
CA ASP A 96 2.20 4.13 10.73
C ASP A 96 1.42 5.10 9.84
N ALA A 97 1.39 6.38 10.21
CA ALA A 97 0.61 7.39 9.49
C ALA A 97 1.02 7.51 8.02
N SER A 98 2.32 7.39 7.71
CA SER A 98 2.85 7.39 6.35
C SER A 98 2.38 6.19 5.55
N GLY A 99 2.55 4.98 6.08
CA GLY A 99 2.10 3.75 5.42
C GLY A 99 0.59 3.72 5.22
N GLN A 100 -0.19 4.23 6.17
CA GLN A 100 -1.64 4.31 6.02
C GLN A 100 -2.08 5.33 4.96
N ALA A 101 -1.40 6.47 4.85
CA ALA A 101 -1.66 7.45 3.80
C ALA A 101 -1.30 6.87 2.42
N ALA A 102 -0.13 6.25 2.29
CA ALA A 102 0.29 5.57 1.07
C ALA A 102 -0.71 4.49 0.64
N ALA A 103 -1.17 3.66 1.60
CA ALA A 103 -2.14 2.61 1.32
C ALA A 103 -3.48 3.14 0.79
N GLN A 104 -3.90 4.33 1.23
CA GLN A 104 -5.12 4.98 0.74
C GLN A 104 -4.94 5.57 -0.66
N GLU A 105 -3.80 6.22 -0.92
CA GLU A 105 -3.48 6.75 -2.26
C GLU A 105 -3.41 5.64 -3.32
N LEU A 106 -2.83 4.48 -2.96
CA LEU A 106 -2.77 3.32 -3.83
C LEU A 106 -4.15 2.79 -4.25
N VAL A 107 -5.18 2.91 -3.41
CA VAL A 107 -6.55 2.55 -3.82
C VAL A 107 -6.99 3.38 -5.04
N GLY A 108 -6.64 4.67 -5.06
CA GLY A 108 -6.86 5.54 -6.22
C GLY A 108 -6.15 5.03 -7.47
N GLN A 109 -4.89 4.59 -7.33
CA GLN A 109 -4.10 4.05 -8.43
C GLN A 109 -4.64 2.71 -8.95
N PHE A 110 -5.03 1.79 -8.07
CA PHE A 110 -5.59 0.49 -8.45
C PHE A 110 -6.91 0.61 -9.22
N ASN A 111 -7.71 1.64 -8.89
CA ASN A 111 -8.92 2.00 -9.63
C ASN A 111 -8.64 2.51 -11.07
N ILE A 112 -7.39 2.76 -11.41
CA ILE A 112 -6.95 3.13 -12.77
C ILE A 112 -6.28 1.92 -13.44
N ILE A 113 -5.30 1.31 -12.77
CA ILE A 113 -4.45 0.24 -13.32
C ILE A 113 -5.28 -0.99 -13.70
N GLY A 114 -6.09 -1.51 -12.76
CA GLY A 114 -6.89 -2.71 -12.99
C GLY A 114 -7.82 -2.56 -14.20
N PRO A 115 -8.65 -1.51 -14.27
CA PRO A 115 -9.52 -1.26 -15.42
C PRO A 115 -8.77 -1.06 -16.74
N ALA A 116 -7.62 -0.37 -16.76
CA ALA A 116 -6.83 -0.18 -17.98
C ALA A 116 -6.26 -1.50 -18.53
N ILE A 117 -5.77 -2.38 -17.64
CA ILE A 117 -5.32 -3.72 -18.04
C ILE A 117 -6.51 -4.55 -18.54
N ASN A 118 -7.65 -4.53 -17.84
CA ASN A 118 -8.85 -5.26 -18.25
C ASN A 118 -9.39 -4.81 -19.61
N ASP A 119 -9.37 -3.50 -19.89
CA ASP A 119 -9.73 -2.98 -21.22
C ASP A 119 -8.78 -3.53 -22.29
N THR A 120 -7.48 -3.66 -21.99
CA THR A 120 -6.50 -4.23 -22.93
C THR A 120 -6.77 -5.70 -23.26
N ILE A 121 -7.35 -6.47 -22.33
CA ILE A 121 -7.78 -7.86 -22.58
C ILE A 121 -8.83 -7.90 -23.69
N SER A 122 -9.86 -7.06 -23.57
CA SER A 122 -11.02 -7.06 -24.47
C SER A 122 -10.79 -6.25 -25.74
N ASN A 123 -9.96 -5.22 -25.66
CA ASN A 123 -9.73 -4.21 -26.68
C ASN A 123 -8.22 -3.95 -26.86
N PRO A 124 -7.43 -4.91 -27.38
CA PRO A 124 -5.98 -4.74 -27.53
C PRO A 124 -5.57 -3.57 -28.45
N GLY A 125 -6.49 -3.05 -29.28
CA GLY A 125 -6.27 -1.82 -30.05
C GLY A 125 -6.10 -0.55 -29.19
N ASN A 126 -6.55 -0.57 -27.93
CA ASN A 126 -6.40 0.55 -26.98
C ASN A 126 -5.07 0.52 -26.22
N LEU A 127 -4.15 -0.40 -26.57
CA LEU A 127 -2.94 -0.69 -25.79
C LEU A 127 -2.18 0.58 -25.37
N GLN A 128 -1.89 1.48 -26.31
CA GLN A 128 -1.09 2.68 -26.00
C GLN A 128 -1.76 3.57 -24.95
N LYS A 129 -3.06 3.86 -25.13
CA LYS A 129 -3.85 4.64 -24.18
C LYS A 129 -3.84 4.00 -22.79
N ASN A 130 -3.96 2.68 -22.72
CA ASN A 130 -4.00 1.95 -21.46
C ASN A 130 -2.62 1.91 -20.79
N LEU A 131 -1.54 1.77 -21.56
CA LEU A 131 -0.17 1.88 -21.05
C LEU A 131 0.12 3.28 -20.49
N ASP A 132 -0.33 4.34 -21.17
CA ASP A 132 -0.16 5.71 -20.70
C ASP A 132 -0.89 5.92 -19.35
N ALA A 133 -2.10 5.37 -19.21
CA ALA A 133 -2.85 5.41 -17.96
C ALA A 133 -2.16 4.63 -16.83
N ILE A 134 -1.67 3.42 -17.11
CA ILE A 134 -0.97 2.60 -16.10
C ILE A 134 0.33 3.28 -15.68
N ASN A 135 1.14 3.76 -16.62
CA ASN A 135 2.39 4.45 -16.33
C ASN A 135 2.15 5.77 -15.58
N GLY A 136 1.09 6.51 -15.90
CA GLY A 136 0.71 7.70 -15.15
C GLY A 136 0.31 7.40 -13.70
N ALA A 137 -0.36 6.27 -13.45
CA ALA A 137 -0.72 5.84 -12.11
C ALA A 137 0.47 5.28 -11.32
N ARG A 138 1.35 4.50 -11.97
CA ARG A 138 2.54 3.88 -11.38
C ARG A 138 3.72 4.81 -11.17
N CYS A 139 3.77 5.92 -11.90
CA CYS A 139 4.86 6.88 -11.83
C CYS A 139 4.32 8.28 -11.46
N PRO A 140 3.63 8.43 -10.31
CA PRO A 140 3.16 9.74 -9.88
C PRO A 140 4.38 10.66 -9.64
N PRO A 141 4.26 11.97 -9.86
CA PRO A 141 5.33 12.90 -9.52
C PRO A 141 5.66 12.88 -8.01
N PRO A 142 6.95 12.94 -7.61
CA PRO A 142 8.15 13.02 -8.46
C PRO A 142 8.54 11.67 -9.10
N GLN A 143 8.92 11.71 -10.38
CA GLN A 143 9.34 10.54 -11.15
C GLN A 143 10.81 10.19 -10.84
N GLY A 144 11.17 8.90 -10.76
CA GLY A 144 12.55 8.45 -10.50
C GLY A 144 12.62 7.18 -9.65
N ALA A 145 13.74 7.00 -8.92
CA ALA A 145 13.96 5.86 -8.02
C ALA A 145 12.85 5.68 -6.95
N ASP A 146 12.08 6.74 -6.70
CA ASP A 146 10.99 6.80 -5.72
C ASP A 146 9.59 6.70 -6.36
N ALA A 147 9.47 6.32 -7.63
CA ALA A 147 8.17 6.27 -8.31
C ALA A 147 7.20 5.21 -7.73
N ILE A 148 7.73 4.20 -7.04
CA ILE A 148 6.97 3.21 -6.25
C ILE A 148 6.87 3.63 -4.77
N SER A 149 7.11 4.89 -4.46
CA SER A 149 7.17 5.40 -3.09
C SER A 149 5.99 4.92 -2.27
N GLN A 150 4.79 4.85 -2.85
CA GLN A 150 3.60 4.44 -2.10
C GLN A 150 3.57 2.94 -1.82
N GLU A 151 3.77 2.05 -2.80
CA GLU A 151 3.82 0.59 -2.51
C GLU A 151 5.01 0.26 -1.60
N GLY A 152 6.15 0.94 -1.81
CA GLY A 152 7.32 0.84 -0.95
C GLY A 152 7.07 1.32 0.49
N ASP A 153 6.33 2.40 0.67
CA ASP A 153 5.98 2.96 1.98
C ASP A 153 5.04 2.04 2.75
N VAL A 154 4.01 1.48 2.10
CA VAL A 154 3.14 0.49 2.74
C VAL A 154 3.93 -0.75 3.12
N GLN A 155 4.77 -1.24 2.23
CA GLN A 155 5.61 -2.39 2.48
C GLN A 155 6.58 -2.15 3.64
N ALA A 156 7.27 -1.01 3.66
CA ALA A 156 8.20 -0.65 4.72
C ALA A 156 7.49 -0.48 6.06
N ALA A 157 6.32 0.17 6.08
CA ALA A 157 5.50 0.33 7.27
C ALA A 157 5.01 -1.04 7.80
N ALA A 158 4.56 -1.94 6.93
CA ALA A 158 4.12 -3.27 7.30
C ALA A 158 5.28 -4.13 7.85
N ALA A 159 6.44 -4.07 7.19
CA ALA A 159 7.64 -4.76 7.63
C ALA A 159 8.13 -4.25 8.98
N ALA A 160 8.13 -2.93 9.18
CA ALA A 160 8.48 -2.29 10.46
C ALA A 160 7.52 -2.69 11.58
N ALA A 161 6.21 -2.75 11.30
CA ALA A 161 5.19 -3.13 12.27
C ALA A 161 5.41 -4.55 12.85
N VAL A 162 6.02 -5.45 12.08
CA VAL A 162 6.32 -6.83 12.51
C VAL A 162 7.83 -7.08 12.73
N GLY A 163 8.67 -6.06 12.57
CA GLY A 163 10.12 -6.12 12.77
C GLY A 163 10.82 -7.10 11.83
N ILE A 164 10.53 -7.00 10.52
CA ILE A 164 11.25 -7.70 9.44
C ILE A 164 11.87 -6.67 8.48
N ASN A 165 12.83 -7.11 7.68
CA ASN A 165 13.42 -6.31 6.61
C ASN A 165 13.00 -6.87 5.26
N VAL A 166 12.72 -5.99 4.31
CA VAL A 166 12.24 -6.34 2.98
C VAL A 166 12.86 -5.41 1.95
N SER A 167 13.10 -5.91 0.75
CA SER A 167 13.60 -5.11 -0.37
C SER A 167 12.48 -4.25 -0.94
N PRO A 168 12.72 -3.00 -1.34
CA PRO A 168 11.69 -2.20 -1.97
C PRO A 168 11.18 -2.86 -3.26
N PRO A 169 9.96 -2.53 -3.70
CA PRO A 169 9.40 -3.06 -4.93
C PRO A 169 10.21 -2.63 -6.16
N GLN A 170 9.97 -3.26 -7.31
CA GLN A 170 10.60 -2.90 -8.59
C GLN A 170 9.88 -1.74 -9.27
N THR A 171 10.63 -0.81 -9.87
CA THR A 171 10.09 0.31 -10.64
C THR A 171 9.88 -0.13 -12.09
N PRO A 172 8.74 0.18 -12.74
CA PRO A 172 8.65 0.04 -14.18
C PRO A 172 9.62 0.98 -14.90
N CYS A 173 10.14 0.55 -16.07
CA CYS A 173 11.15 1.31 -16.82
C CYS A 173 10.67 2.72 -17.21
N ALA A 174 9.36 2.87 -17.45
CA ALA A 174 8.72 4.15 -17.77
C ALA A 174 8.97 5.23 -16.71
N CYS A 175 9.06 4.85 -15.42
CA CYS A 175 9.28 5.81 -14.34
C CYS A 175 10.68 6.43 -14.37
N SER A 176 11.68 5.68 -14.86
CA SER A 176 13.05 6.17 -15.02
C SER A 176 13.21 7.04 -16.26
N ALA A 177 12.51 6.71 -17.35
CA ALA A 177 12.49 7.51 -18.57
C ALA A 177 11.79 8.87 -18.35
N ALA A 178 10.72 8.90 -17.57
CA ALA A 178 9.98 10.12 -17.28
C ALA A 178 10.78 11.09 -16.37
N ALA A 179 11.55 10.56 -15.40
CA ALA A 179 12.49 11.33 -14.59
C ALA A 179 13.62 11.98 -15.41
N ALA A 180 14.05 11.34 -16.50
CA ALA A 180 15.07 11.89 -17.39
C ALA A 180 14.55 13.00 -18.31
N ALA A 181 13.23 13.10 -18.51
CA ALA A 181 12.61 14.13 -19.36
C ALA A 181 12.29 15.43 -18.60
N THR A 182 12.36 15.40 -17.26
CA THR A 182 12.05 16.54 -16.38
C THR A 182 13.29 17.19 -15.76
N ASN A 183 14.49 16.66 -16.03
CA ASN A 183 15.81 17.24 -15.69
C ASN A 183 16.50 17.81 -16.94
#